data_AF-A0A3B1DSL1-F1
#
_entry.id   AF-A0A3B1DSL1-F1
#
_cell.length_a   1.000
_cell.length_b   1.000
_cell.length_c   1.000
_cell.angle_alpha   90.00
_cell.angle_beta   90.00
_cell.angle_gamma   90.00
#
_symmetry.space_group_name_H-M   'P 1'
#
loop_
_entity.id
_entity.type
_entity.pdbx_description
1 polymer ?
#
loop_
_entity_poly.entity_id
_entity_poly.type
_entity_poly.pdbx_seq_one_letter_code
_entity_poly.pdbx_strand_id
1 'polypeptide(L)'
;MILSFLNGNITKEHYRQKNFSFVTLLQHHTVEIREKGTMNNPHDIRILEARIEFESVPFRTPLKFGGRVMEKTFLMNVEVTAETRSGNEAVGTGSMTVGNIWAWPSSVVTGDQSEKLMMEYAEEVVNIANAYQDYAHPLDIVFQISAEYHHLGKSLSLRHGIEEPMPELAQLVAASPFDAAIHDVYGRANDVNSYNALSEEFMNYDLSEYLDDNFKGEYLDKYTLREPTERMPLYHLIGAMDPLTDGDISKRINDGLPETLSEWIIADGLTHLKIKLNGENIDADVSRVLAIEKISAEAQAARGCTEWFYSTDFNEKCENVEYVLEFIKRVQKESPAAYDRIQYIEQPTSRDLKANPDNKMHEAAKLKPVVIDESLVDYESLLLSQEMGYSGVALKACKGQTDSLFLAAAAQKNNMFLCVQDLTCPGYSFLHSASLAARIPGIAAIEGNGRQYCPGPNKKWAKQFPAMFNITDGTVGTGTLNGIGLGF
;
A
#
# COMPACT_ATOMS: atom_id res chain seq x y z
N MET A 1 -54.26 -11.90 -15.22
CA MET A 1 -54.62 -11.91 -13.79
C MET A 1 -53.44 -12.52 -13.04
N ILE A 2 -52.58 -11.65 -12.50
CA ILE A 2 -51.70 -11.83 -11.32
C ILE A 2 -50.53 -12.84 -11.48
N LEU A 3 -49.30 -12.41 -11.82
CA LEU A 3 -48.20 -12.01 -10.90
C LEU A 3 -47.76 -13.11 -9.91
N SER A 4 -46.57 -13.69 -10.09
CA SER A 4 -45.51 -13.75 -9.05
C SER A 4 -44.38 -14.71 -9.42
N PHE A 5 -43.21 -14.46 -8.82
CA PHE A 5 -41.96 -15.23 -8.81
C PHE A 5 -41.05 -15.14 -10.03
N LEU A 6 -40.16 -14.14 -9.99
CA LEU A 6 -38.71 -14.32 -10.13
C LEU A 6 -38.03 -13.06 -9.57
N ASN A 7 -37.92 -12.99 -8.24
CA ASN A 7 -36.86 -12.23 -7.56
C ASN A 7 -35.75 -13.25 -7.28
N GLY A 8 -34.64 -13.12 -7.98
CA GLY A 8 -33.44 -13.93 -7.76
C GLY A 8 -32.23 -13.09 -8.11
N ASN A 9 -31.53 -12.65 -7.06
CA ASN A 9 -30.28 -11.90 -7.13
C ASN A 9 -29.27 -12.60 -8.04
N ILE A 10 -28.77 -11.88 -9.04
CA ILE A 10 -27.64 -12.32 -9.85
C ILE A 10 -26.38 -11.86 -9.12
N THR A 11 -25.72 -12.78 -8.42
CA THR A 11 -24.39 -12.56 -7.82
C THR A 11 -23.29 -12.86 -8.86
N LYS A 12 -22.15 -12.16 -8.73
CA LYS A 12 -20.97 -12.10 -9.63
C LYS A 12 -20.28 -13.45 -9.98
N GLU A 13 -20.84 -14.60 -9.61
CA GLU A 13 -20.20 -15.91 -9.75
C GLU A 13 -20.26 -16.49 -11.19
N HIS A 14 -21.04 -15.89 -12.10
CA HIS A 14 -21.22 -16.43 -13.46
C HIS A 14 -20.13 -16.06 -14.48
N TYR A 15 -19.14 -15.22 -14.13
CA TYR A 15 -18.10 -14.77 -15.05
C TYR A 15 -16.80 -15.61 -15.04
N ARG A 16 -16.63 -16.56 -14.10
CA ARG A 16 -15.31 -17.18 -13.84
C ARG A 16 -15.04 -18.55 -14.45
N GLN A 17 -15.89 -19.09 -15.32
CA GLN A 17 -15.57 -20.35 -16.01
C GLN A 17 -15.97 -20.35 -17.48
N LYS A 18 -15.00 -20.05 -18.36
CA LYS A 18 -14.84 -20.68 -19.68
C LYS A 18 -13.48 -20.36 -20.30
N ASN A 19 -12.66 -21.39 -20.50
CA ASN A 19 -11.41 -21.36 -21.26
C ASN A 19 -11.67 -21.05 -22.74
N PHE A 20 -11.40 -19.84 -23.23
CA PHE A 20 -11.26 -19.56 -24.66
C PHE A 20 -10.34 -18.34 -24.89
N SER A 21 -9.55 -18.36 -25.97
CA SER A 21 -8.63 -17.28 -26.37
C SER A 21 -9.35 -15.93 -26.51
N PHE A 22 -8.90 -14.92 -25.75
CA PHE A 22 -9.69 -13.73 -25.36
C PHE A 22 -9.51 -12.48 -26.25
N VAL A 23 -8.55 -12.46 -27.18
CA VAL A 23 -8.17 -11.21 -27.90
C VAL A 23 -9.24 -10.73 -28.90
N THR A 24 -10.19 -11.56 -29.30
CA THR A 24 -11.21 -11.18 -30.31
C THR A 24 -12.60 -10.88 -29.71
N LEU A 25 -12.86 -11.19 -28.44
CA LEU A 25 -14.21 -11.03 -27.86
C LEU A 25 -14.46 -9.65 -27.22
N LEU A 26 -13.41 -8.88 -26.93
CA LEU A 26 -13.51 -7.52 -26.38
C LEU A 26 -14.21 -6.52 -27.33
N GLN A 27 -14.30 -6.83 -28.62
CA GLN A 27 -14.93 -5.93 -29.60
C GLN A 27 -16.46 -6.07 -29.74
N HIS A 28 -17.07 -7.17 -29.28
CA HIS A 28 -18.48 -7.46 -29.64
C HIS A 28 -19.47 -7.64 -28.49
N HIS A 29 -19.04 -7.87 -27.24
CA HIS A 29 -19.98 -8.07 -26.12
C HIS A 29 -19.99 -7.00 -25.03
N THR A 30 -19.19 -5.95 -25.18
CA THR A 30 -19.13 -4.79 -24.26
C THR A 30 -20.05 -3.64 -24.68
N VAL A 31 -20.74 -3.76 -25.82
CA VAL A 31 -21.47 -2.65 -26.46
C VAL A 31 -22.91 -2.47 -25.95
N GLU A 32 -23.57 -3.50 -25.42
CA GLU A 32 -25.04 -3.44 -25.18
C GLU A 32 -25.50 -3.03 -23.76
N ILE A 33 -24.60 -2.65 -22.84
CA ILE A 33 -25.00 -2.14 -21.50
C ILE A 33 -24.42 -0.74 -21.17
N ARG A 34 -23.56 -0.16 -22.00
CA ARG A 34 -22.82 1.09 -21.69
C ARG A 34 -23.47 2.38 -22.24
N GLU A 35 -24.75 2.64 -21.93
CA GLU A 35 -25.45 3.83 -22.45
C GLU A 35 -25.59 5.03 -21.49
N LYS A 36 -24.94 5.04 -20.30
CA LYS A 36 -25.14 6.13 -19.32
C LYS A 36 -23.92 6.70 -18.59
N GLY A 37 -22.70 6.49 -19.09
CA GLY A 37 -21.52 7.31 -18.72
C GLY A 37 -21.14 8.16 -19.93
N THR A 38 -20.87 9.46 -19.74
CA THR A 38 -20.59 10.40 -20.83
C THR A 38 -19.37 9.97 -21.65
N MET A 39 -19.59 9.34 -22.82
CA MET A 39 -18.54 8.93 -23.79
C MET A 39 -17.65 10.07 -24.33
N ASN A 40 -17.73 11.28 -23.77
CA ASN A 40 -17.10 12.50 -24.25
C ASN A 40 -16.51 13.36 -23.12
N ASN A 41 -16.05 12.79 -22.00
CA ASN A 41 -15.35 13.63 -21.02
C ASN A 41 -14.06 14.20 -21.68
N PRO A 42 -13.91 15.53 -21.81
CA PRO A 42 -12.76 16.12 -22.49
C PRO A 42 -11.42 15.85 -21.78
N HIS A 43 -11.47 15.50 -20.49
CA HIS A 43 -10.31 15.22 -19.66
C HIS A 43 -9.79 13.79 -19.77
N ASP A 44 -10.57 12.88 -20.38
CA ASP A 44 -10.14 11.51 -20.64
C ASP A 44 -8.82 11.49 -21.41
N ILE A 45 -7.96 10.53 -21.07
CA ILE A 45 -6.70 10.28 -21.76
C ILE A 45 -6.75 8.97 -22.53
N ARG A 46 -5.95 8.89 -23.60
CA ARG A 46 -5.61 7.66 -24.31
C ARG A 46 -4.13 7.38 -24.16
N ILE A 47 -3.79 6.13 -23.83
CA ILE A 47 -2.39 5.68 -23.75
C ILE A 47 -1.81 5.64 -25.16
N LEU A 48 -0.69 6.33 -25.36
CA LEU A 48 0.10 6.29 -26.59
C LEU A 48 1.20 5.25 -26.47
N GLU A 49 1.84 5.19 -25.31
CA GLU A 49 2.91 4.24 -25.02
C GLU A 49 3.08 4.07 -23.51
N ALA A 50 3.40 2.85 -23.09
CA ALA A 50 3.85 2.53 -21.75
C ALA A 50 5.15 1.73 -21.82
N ARG A 51 6.12 2.06 -20.96
CA ARG A 51 7.44 1.41 -20.87
C ARG A 51 7.76 1.07 -19.42
N ILE A 52 8.53 0.02 -19.21
CA ILE A 52 9.03 -0.37 -17.88
C ILE A 52 10.54 -0.58 -17.90
N GLU A 53 11.19 -0.14 -16.84
CA GLU A 53 12.61 -0.38 -16.58
C GLU A 53 12.80 -0.87 -15.14
N PHE A 54 13.84 -1.68 -14.92
CA PHE A 54 14.17 -2.22 -13.61
C PHE A 54 15.51 -1.67 -13.11
N GLU A 55 15.52 -1.13 -11.90
CA GLU A 55 16.74 -0.62 -11.25
C GLU A 55 17.08 -1.49 -10.03
N SER A 56 18.27 -2.09 -10.01
CA SER A 56 18.73 -2.82 -8.84
C SER A 56 19.17 -1.85 -7.73
N VAL A 57 18.62 -2.04 -6.54
CA VAL A 57 18.92 -1.21 -5.37
C VAL A 57 19.53 -2.08 -4.27
N PRO A 58 20.83 -1.92 -3.96
CA PRO A 58 21.45 -2.64 -2.84
C PRO A 58 20.97 -2.07 -1.52
N PHE A 59 20.85 -2.93 -0.51
CA PHE A 59 20.54 -2.50 0.85
C PHE A 59 21.82 -2.08 1.57
N ARG A 60 21.71 -1.03 2.39
CA ARG A 60 22.70 -0.58 3.37
C ARG A 60 22.83 -1.60 4.50
N THR A 61 21.69 -2.08 5.01
CA THR A 61 21.58 -3.09 6.06
C THR A 61 20.61 -4.18 5.61
N PRO A 62 20.88 -5.47 5.89
CA PRO A 62 19.93 -6.52 5.56
C PRO A 62 18.60 -6.32 6.29
N LEU A 63 17.50 -6.58 5.59
CA LEU A 63 16.15 -6.50 6.13
C LEU A 63 15.57 -7.91 6.27
N LYS A 64 15.01 -8.23 7.43
CA LYS A 64 14.41 -9.54 7.68
C LYS A 64 12.87 -9.45 7.64
N PHE A 65 12.26 -10.18 6.72
CA PHE A 65 10.81 -10.34 6.59
C PHE A 65 10.42 -11.82 6.56
N GLY A 66 9.45 -12.23 7.38
CA GLY A 66 8.91 -13.59 7.34
C GLY A 66 9.95 -14.71 7.47
N GLY A 67 11.06 -14.45 8.18
CA GLY A 67 12.18 -15.39 8.32
C GLY A 67 13.24 -15.34 7.20
N ARG A 68 13.02 -14.58 6.13
CA ARG A 68 13.96 -14.39 5.02
C ARG A 68 14.72 -13.07 5.16
N VAL A 69 15.98 -13.05 4.75
CA VAL A 69 16.85 -11.87 4.78
C VAL A 69 17.06 -11.34 3.38
N MET A 70 16.87 -10.03 3.19
CA MET A 70 17.03 -9.33 1.93
C MET A 70 18.24 -8.40 1.99
N GLU A 71 19.08 -8.44 0.96
CA GLU A 71 20.27 -7.59 0.81
C GLU A 71 20.18 -6.63 -0.39
N LYS A 72 19.13 -6.78 -1.20
CA LYS A 72 18.81 -5.94 -2.36
C LYS A 72 17.32 -6.01 -2.67
N THR A 73 16.87 -5.09 -3.51
CA THR A 73 15.58 -5.17 -4.21
C THR A 73 15.73 -4.61 -5.63
N PHE A 74 14.67 -4.67 -6.42
CA PHE A 74 14.55 -3.92 -7.67
C PHE A 74 13.43 -2.88 -7.53
N LEU A 75 13.64 -1.70 -8.10
CA LEU A 75 12.58 -0.76 -8.43
C LEU A 75 12.05 -1.09 -9.81
N MET A 76 10.74 -1.20 -9.93
CA MET A 76 9.99 -1.28 -11.17
C MET A 76 9.55 0.14 -11.52
N ASN A 77 10.15 0.74 -12.55
CA ASN A 77 9.89 2.10 -12.98
C ASN A 77 9.06 2.06 -14.26
N VAL A 78 7.86 2.61 -14.25
CA VAL A 78 6.98 2.69 -15.41
C VAL A 78 6.86 4.13 -15.87
N GLU A 79 6.94 4.34 -17.18
CA GLU A 79 6.66 5.61 -17.84
C GLU A 79 5.47 5.41 -18.79
N VAL A 80 4.49 6.31 -18.74
CA VAL A 80 3.32 6.31 -19.63
C VAL A 80 3.24 7.64 -20.34
N THR A 81 3.20 7.59 -21.67
CA THR A 81 2.84 8.72 -22.53
C THR A 81 1.37 8.60 -22.89
N ALA A 82 0.62 9.67 -22.69
CA ALA A 82 -0.81 9.70 -23.01
C ALA A 82 -1.22 11.06 -23.56
N GLU A 83 -2.33 11.08 -24.29
CA GLU A 83 -2.94 12.31 -24.81
C GLU A 83 -4.38 12.48 -24.33
N THR A 84 -4.78 13.73 -24.06
CA THR A 84 -6.19 14.08 -23.87
C THR A 84 -6.96 14.10 -25.19
N ARG A 85 -8.29 14.11 -25.14
CA ARG A 85 -9.12 14.28 -26.35
C ARG A 85 -8.85 15.59 -27.10
N SER A 86 -8.38 16.62 -26.41
CA SER A 86 -7.94 17.88 -27.02
C SER A 86 -6.56 17.81 -27.68
N GLY A 87 -5.86 16.68 -27.58
CA GLY A 87 -4.53 16.47 -28.16
C GLY A 87 -3.38 16.98 -27.29
N ASN A 88 -3.61 17.27 -26.01
CA ASN A 88 -2.51 17.58 -25.09
C ASN A 88 -1.81 16.27 -24.70
N GLU A 89 -0.55 16.14 -25.08
CA GLU A 89 0.31 15.00 -24.75
C GLU A 89 1.14 15.29 -23.50
N ALA A 90 1.27 14.29 -22.63
CA ALA A 90 2.16 14.34 -21.47
C ALA A 90 2.77 12.97 -21.18
N VAL A 91 3.77 12.98 -20.30
CA VAL A 91 4.44 11.80 -19.79
C VAL A 91 4.29 11.75 -18.27
N GLY A 92 3.82 10.63 -17.74
CA GLY A 92 3.75 10.36 -16.31
C GLY A 92 4.65 9.19 -15.93
N THR A 93 5.05 9.15 -14.68
CA THR A 93 5.97 8.14 -14.14
C THR A 93 5.34 7.44 -12.93
N GLY A 94 5.75 6.20 -12.68
CA GLY A 94 5.43 5.45 -11.47
C GLY A 94 6.60 4.57 -11.08
N SER A 95 6.77 4.30 -9.77
CA SER A 95 7.87 3.47 -9.27
C SER A 95 7.46 2.72 -8.01
N MET A 96 7.77 1.43 -7.95
CA MET A 96 7.58 0.62 -6.74
C MET A 96 8.65 -0.46 -6.60
N THR A 97 8.97 -0.84 -5.37
CA THR A 97 9.82 -2.02 -5.10
C THR A 97 9.09 -3.31 -5.46
N VAL A 98 9.82 -4.35 -5.90
CA VAL A 98 9.21 -5.65 -6.24
C VAL A 98 8.59 -6.32 -4.99
N GLY A 99 9.22 -6.22 -3.82
CA GLY A 99 8.66 -6.67 -2.54
C GLY A 99 8.16 -8.13 -2.48
N ASN A 100 8.70 -9.01 -3.32
CA ASN A 100 8.25 -10.38 -3.52
C ASN A 100 8.23 -11.24 -2.24
N ILE A 101 9.16 -11.02 -1.31
CA ILE A 101 9.24 -11.77 -0.07
C ILE A 101 8.00 -11.56 0.83
N TRP A 102 7.46 -10.34 0.83
CA TRP A 102 6.26 -10.00 1.60
C TRP A 102 4.98 -10.33 0.83
N ALA A 103 4.96 -10.02 -0.48
CA ALA A 103 3.78 -10.21 -1.30
C ALA A 103 3.51 -11.69 -1.64
N TRP A 104 4.57 -12.52 -1.72
CA TRP A 104 4.50 -13.94 -2.07
C TRP A 104 5.27 -14.83 -1.07
N PRO A 105 4.76 -15.01 0.17
CA PRO A 105 5.43 -15.77 1.22
C PRO A 105 5.29 -17.30 1.05
N SER A 106 5.69 -17.85 -0.10
CA SER A 106 5.59 -19.28 -0.40
C SER A 106 6.66 -20.12 0.31
N SER A 107 6.34 -21.37 0.65
CA SER A 107 7.32 -22.36 1.12
C SER A 107 7.96 -23.16 -0.02
N VAL A 108 7.39 -23.10 -1.24
CA VAL A 108 7.83 -23.89 -2.41
C VAL A 108 8.38 -23.03 -3.53
N VAL A 109 7.92 -21.78 -3.66
CA VAL A 109 8.48 -20.79 -4.61
C VAL A 109 9.63 -20.04 -3.94
N THR A 110 10.79 -20.04 -4.59
CA THR A 110 11.97 -19.36 -4.05
C THR A 110 11.84 -17.83 -4.18
N GLY A 111 12.66 -17.09 -3.43
CA GLY A 111 12.76 -15.64 -3.57
C GLY A 111 13.08 -15.22 -5.01
N ASP A 112 14.08 -15.84 -5.63
CA ASP A 112 14.49 -15.50 -7.00
C ASP A 112 13.39 -15.81 -8.03
N GLN A 113 12.65 -16.90 -7.86
CA GLN A 113 11.52 -17.24 -8.74
C GLN A 113 10.40 -16.21 -8.62
N SER A 114 9.98 -15.87 -7.40
CA SER A 114 8.93 -14.88 -7.17
C SER A 114 9.33 -13.48 -7.62
N GLU A 115 10.58 -13.04 -7.39
CA GLU A 115 11.12 -11.77 -7.89
C GLU A 115 11.02 -11.70 -9.42
N LYS A 116 11.55 -12.73 -10.11
CA LYS A 116 11.52 -12.79 -11.57
C LYS A 116 10.10 -12.78 -12.12
N LEU A 117 9.19 -13.58 -11.56
CA LEU A 117 7.83 -13.67 -12.06
C LEU A 117 7.06 -12.36 -11.84
N MET A 118 7.26 -11.67 -10.71
CA MET A 118 6.62 -10.38 -10.47
C MET A 118 7.14 -9.29 -11.42
N MET A 119 8.42 -9.30 -11.76
CA MET A 119 8.97 -8.41 -12.78
C MET A 119 8.38 -8.69 -14.17
N GLU A 120 8.31 -9.96 -14.59
CA GLU A 120 7.69 -10.34 -15.87
C GLU A 120 6.18 -10.02 -15.88
N TYR A 121 5.50 -10.15 -14.74
CA TYR A 121 4.11 -9.73 -14.62
C TYR A 121 3.93 -8.23 -14.85
N ALA A 122 4.82 -7.40 -14.28
CA ALA A 122 4.79 -5.95 -14.50
C ALA A 122 5.01 -5.58 -15.98
N GLU A 123 5.90 -6.30 -16.68
CA GLU A 123 6.07 -6.15 -18.14
C GLU A 123 4.79 -6.49 -18.91
N GLU A 124 4.11 -7.57 -18.53
CA GLU A 124 2.87 -7.99 -19.20
C GLU A 124 1.71 -7.01 -18.92
N VAL A 125 1.63 -6.41 -17.73
CA VAL A 125 0.67 -5.32 -17.44
C VAL A 125 0.92 -4.12 -18.37
N VAL A 126 2.19 -3.74 -18.58
CA VAL A 126 2.56 -2.68 -19.52
C VAL A 126 2.22 -3.06 -20.97
N ASN A 127 2.37 -4.33 -21.36
CA ASN A 127 1.95 -4.81 -22.68
C ASN A 127 0.43 -4.71 -22.88
N ILE A 128 -0.36 -5.05 -21.86
CA ILE A 128 -1.82 -4.90 -21.89
C ILE A 128 -2.19 -3.42 -22.01
N ALA A 129 -1.53 -2.55 -21.25
CA ALA A 129 -1.74 -1.11 -21.31
C ALA A 129 -1.46 -0.53 -22.70
N ASN A 130 -0.40 -0.98 -23.39
CA ASN A 130 -0.10 -0.58 -24.77
C ASN A 130 -1.16 -1.05 -25.79
N ALA A 131 -1.90 -2.11 -25.46
CA ALA A 131 -3.00 -2.60 -26.29
C ALA A 131 -4.33 -1.88 -26.00
N TYR A 132 -4.41 -1.08 -24.93
CA TYR A 132 -5.60 -0.32 -24.56
C TYR A 132 -5.76 0.91 -25.48
N GLN A 133 -6.90 1.02 -26.17
CA GLN A 133 -7.10 2.04 -27.22
C GLN A 133 -8.13 3.13 -26.87
N ASP A 134 -8.90 2.92 -25.81
CA ASP A 134 -9.98 3.82 -25.45
C ASP A 134 -9.47 5.07 -24.73
N TYR A 135 -10.29 6.12 -24.77
CA TYR A 135 -10.12 7.30 -23.93
C TYR A 135 -10.91 7.11 -22.64
N ALA A 136 -10.26 7.24 -21.48
CA ALA A 136 -10.92 7.10 -20.19
C ALA A 136 -10.16 7.81 -19.06
N HIS A 137 -10.78 7.85 -17.88
CA HIS A 137 -10.17 8.26 -16.62
C HIS A 137 -9.21 7.17 -16.10
N PRO A 138 -8.10 7.48 -15.41
CA PRO A 138 -7.14 6.47 -14.92
C PRO A 138 -7.78 5.36 -14.09
N LEU A 139 -8.78 5.69 -13.25
CA LEU A 139 -9.54 4.70 -12.48
C LEU A 139 -10.23 3.67 -13.39
N ASP A 140 -10.81 4.11 -14.51
CA ASP A 140 -11.49 3.23 -15.47
C ASP A 140 -10.50 2.34 -16.22
N ILE A 141 -9.37 2.92 -16.63
CA ILE A 141 -8.29 2.20 -17.32
C ILE A 141 -7.77 1.08 -16.42
N VAL A 142 -7.43 1.40 -15.17
CA VAL A 142 -6.92 0.44 -14.19
C VAL A 142 -7.96 -0.61 -13.85
N PHE A 143 -9.21 -0.21 -13.60
CA PHE A 143 -10.31 -1.14 -13.31
C PHE A 143 -10.58 -2.12 -14.46
N GLN A 144 -10.44 -1.69 -15.71
CA GLN A 144 -10.61 -2.55 -16.88
C GLN A 144 -9.41 -3.48 -17.09
N ILE A 145 -8.19 -2.97 -16.93
CA ILE A 145 -6.96 -3.76 -17.06
C ILE A 145 -6.85 -4.80 -15.93
N SER A 146 -7.26 -4.46 -14.71
CA SER A 146 -7.17 -5.34 -13.54
C SER A 146 -8.08 -6.58 -13.65
N ALA A 147 -9.09 -6.56 -14.53
CA ALA A 147 -9.90 -7.75 -14.84
C ALA A 147 -9.06 -8.92 -15.39
N GLU A 148 -7.92 -8.64 -16.03
CA GLU A 148 -7.01 -9.65 -16.57
C GLU A 148 -6.00 -10.17 -15.54
N TYR A 149 -5.87 -9.52 -14.38
CA TYR A 149 -4.76 -9.77 -13.46
C TYR A 149 -4.68 -11.21 -12.98
N HIS A 150 -5.79 -11.77 -12.53
CA HIS A 150 -5.85 -13.14 -12.05
C HIS A 150 -5.55 -14.16 -13.15
N HIS A 151 -6.05 -13.91 -14.38
CA HIS A 151 -5.75 -14.79 -15.52
C HIS A 151 -4.27 -14.74 -15.88
N LEU A 152 -3.70 -13.53 -15.95
CA LEU A 152 -2.28 -13.31 -16.23
C LEU A 152 -1.40 -14.00 -15.19
N GLY A 153 -1.71 -13.85 -13.89
CA GLY A 153 -0.90 -14.39 -12.79
C GLY A 153 -0.87 -15.92 -12.83
N LYS A 154 -2.03 -16.55 -13.07
CA LYS A 154 -2.12 -18.00 -13.26
C LYS A 154 -1.38 -18.47 -14.50
N SER A 155 -1.58 -17.81 -15.64
CA SER A 155 -0.96 -18.19 -16.91
C SER A 155 0.56 -18.07 -16.84
N LEU A 156 1.07 -17.02 -16.19
CA LEU A 156 2.51 -16.81 -16.01
C LEU A 156 3.13 -17.86 -15.09
N SER A 157 2.52 -18.18 -13.94
CA SER A 157 2.98 -19.28 -13.08
C SER A 157 3.11 -20.60 -13.86
N LEU A 158 2.10 -20.95 -14.65
CA LEU A 158 2.10 -22.17 -15.47
C LEU A 158 3.19 -22.16 -16.55
N ARG A 159 3.45 -21.01 -17.22
CA ARG A 159 4.53 -20.87 -18.21
C ARG A 159 5.91 -21.17 -17.62
N HIS A 160 6.11 -20.87 -16.34
CA HIS A 160 7.36 -21.13 -15.61
C HIS A 160 7.36 -22.46 -14.86
N GLY A 161 6.33 -23.31 -15.03
CA GLY A 161 6.25 -24.61 -14.37
C GLY A 161 6.03 -24.52 -12.85
N ILE A 162 5.46 -23.41 -12.37
CA ILE A 162 5.11 -23.21 -10.96
C ILE A 162 3.63 -23.56 -10.79
N GLU A 163 3.33 -24.57 -9.97
CA GLU A 163 1.96 -25.01 -9.70
C GLU A 163 1.17 -23.99 -8.86
N GLU A 164 1.86 -23.32 -7.93
CA GLU A 164 1.28 -22.27 -7.10
C GLU A 164 1.01 -21.01 -7.96
N PRO A 165 -0.26 -20.55 -8.07
CA PRO A 165 -0.55 -19.32 -8.79
C PRO A 165 0.06 -18.12 -8.06
N MET A 166 0.48 -17.10 -8.81
CA MET A 166 0.93 -15.83 -8.22
C MET A 166 -0.17 -15.27 -7.30
N PRO A 167 0.12 -14.99 -6.02
CA PRO A 167 -0.85 -14.41 -5.08
C PRO A 167 -1.37 -13.07 -5.57
N GLU A 168 -2.62 -12.77 -5.25
CA GLU A 168 -3.28 -11.50 -5.62
C GLU A 168 -2.50 -10.28 -5.13
N LEU A 169 -1.99 -10.30 -3.90
CA LEU A 169 -1.16 -9.23 -3.38
C LEU A 169 0.12 -9.01 -4.22
N ALA A 170 0.74 -10.07 -4.73
CA ALA A 170 1.91 -9.97 -5.62
C ALA A 170 1.54 -9.39 -6.99
N GLN A 171 0.35 -9.70 -7.50
CA GLN A 171 -0.17 -9.12 -8.75
C GLN A 171 -0.37 -7.61 -8.59
N LEU A 172 -1.01 -7.17 -7.49
CA LEU A 172 -1.21 -5.75 -7.19
C LEU A 172 0.12 -4.98 -7.05
N VAL A 173 1.09 -5.56 -6.34
CA VAL A 173 2.44 -4.96 -6.22
C VAL A 173 3.12 -4.80 -7.56
N ALA A 174 3.12 -5.84 -8.39
CA ALA A 174 3.70 -5.81 -9.73
C ALA A 174 3.01 -4.79 -10.66
N ALA A 175 1.71 -4.60 -10.52
CA ALA A 175 0.93 -3.64 -11.32
C ALA A 175 1.01 -2.19 -10.82
N SER A 176 1.30 -1.98 -9.53
CA SER A 176 1.22 -0.66 -8.88
C SER A 176 2.04 0.47 -9.53
N PRO A 177 3.23 0.25 -10.15
CA PRO A 177 3.93 1.31 -10.86
C PRO A 177 3.18 1.82 -12.08
N PHE A 178 2.46 0.94 -12.80
CA PHE A 178 1.64 1.35 -13.94
C PHE A 178 0.45 2.19 -13.48
N ASP A 179 -0.22 1.76 -12.40
CA ASP A 179 -1.31 2.54 -11.78
C ASP A 179 -0.82 3.94 -11.33
N ALA A 180 0.35 4.02 -10.70
CA ALA A 180 0.95 5.31 -10.38
C ALA A 180 1.22 6.17 -11.63
N ALA A 181 1.81 5.59 -12.68
CA ALA A 181 2.16 6.30 -13.91
C ALA A 181 0.93 6.81 -14.67
N ILE A 182 -0.16 6.04 -14.72
CA ILE A 182 -1.39 6.46 -15.41
C ILE A 182 -2.12 7.59 -14.66
N HIS A 183 -2.08 7.58 -13.32
CA HIS A 183 -2.58 8.70 -12.53
C HIS A 183 -1.70 9.94 -12.69
N ASP A 184 -0.38 9.80 -12.72
CA ASP A 184 0.56 10.90 -12.90
C ASP A 184 0.39 11.57 -14.28
N VAL A 185 0.33 10.77 -15.35
CA VAL A 185 0.15 11.30 -16.71
C VAL A 185 -1.20 11.98 -16.89
N TYR A 186 -2.26 11.47 -16.25
CA TYR A 186 -3.59 12.09 -16.34
C TYR A 186 -3.58 13.52 -15.79
N GLY A 187 -3.00 13.73 -14.61
CA GLY A 187 -2.86 15.07 -14.03
C GLY A 187 -2.01 15.97 -14.91
N ARG A 188 -0.88 15.46 -15.42
CA ARG A 188 0.02 16.23 -16.32
C ARG A 188 -0.63 16.62 -17.63
N ALA A 189 -1.35 15.71 -18.29
CA ALA A 189 -2.01 15.97 -19.57
C ALA A 189 -3.17 16.98 -19.45
N ASN A 190 -3.78 17.04 -18.25
CA ASN A 190 -4.86 17.99 -17.92
C ASN A 190 -4.37 19.25 -17.18
N ASP A 191 -3.07 19.42 -16.97
CA ASP A 191 -2.47 20.55 -16.22
C ASP A 191 -3.04 20.72 -14.80
N VAL A 192 -3.28 19.60 -14.11
CA VAL A 192 -3.81 19.56 -12.74
C VAL A 192 -3.03 18.60 -11.85
N ASN A 193 -3.14 18.77 -10.54
CA ASN A 193 -2.77 17.73 -9.59
C ASN A 193 -3.76 16.56 -9.70
N SER A 194 -3.30 15.32 -9.77
CA SER A 194 -4.14 14.14 -9.99
C SER A 194 -5.17 13.92 -8.89
N TYR A 195 -4.91 14.35 -7.64
CA TYR A 195 -5.91 14.29 -6.58
C TYR A 195 -7.03 15.31 -6.78
N ASN A 196 -6.76 16.40 -7.50
CA ASN A 196 -7.76 17.40 -7.87
C ASN A 196 -8.66 16.95 -9.03
N ALA A 197 -8.30 15.88 -9.73
CA ALA A 197 -9.06 15.25 -10.80
C ALA A 197 -10.01 14.12 -10.32
N LEU A 198 -10.45 14.17 -9.06
CA LEU A 198 -11.21 13.09 -8.43
C LEU A 198 -12.71 13.42 -8.22
N SER A 199 -13.22 14.44 -8.92
CA SER A 199 -14.61 14.92 -8.85
C SER A 199 -15.45 14.45 -10.03
N GLU A 200 -16.75 14.76 -10.01
CA GLU A 200 -17.68 14.51 -11.13
C GLU A 200 -17.30 15.19 -12.45
N GLU A 201 -16.44 16.22 -12.41
CA GLU A 201 -15.93 16.91 -13.59
C GLU A 201 -14.96 16.02 -14.38
N PHE A 202 -14.14 15.24 -13.68
CA PHE A 202 -13.05 14.45 -14.27
C PHE A 202 -13.38 12.96 -14.34
N MET A 203 -14.08 12.42 -13.33
CA MET A 203 -14.44 11.00 -13.28
C MET A 203 -15.68 10.72 -14.13
N ASN A 204 -15.67 9.59 -14.86
CA ASN A 204 -16.78 9.19 -15.72
C ASN A 204 -17.94 8.52 -14.97
N TYR A 205 -17.66 7.92 -13.82
CA TYR A 205 -18.61 7.21 -12.98
C TYR A 205 -18.46 7.64 -11.53
N ASP A 206 -19.56 7.56 -10.78
CA ASP A 206 -19.52 7.69 -9.33
C ASP A 206 -18.91 6.42 -8.69
N LEU A 207 -18.65 6.49 -7.39
CA LEU A 207 -18.02 5.40 -6.64
C LEU A 207 -18.86 4.11 -6.56
N SER A 208 -20.16 4.13 -6.89
CA SER A 208 -20.98 2.92 -6.89
C SER A 208 -20.65 1.93 -8.01
N GLU A 209 -20.02 2.41 -9.09
CA GLU A 209 -19.52 1.54 -10.17
C GLU A 209 -18.38 0.63 -9.69
N TYR A 210 -17.51 1.15 -8.83
CA TYR A 210 -16.31 0.43 -8.35
C TYR A 210 -16.55 -0.27 -7.01
N LEU A 211 -17.43 0.26 -6.17
CA LEU A 211 -17.72 -0.22 -4.81
C LEU A 211 -19.12 -0.87 -4.74
N ASP A 212 -20.09 -0.18 -4.16
CA ASP A 212 -21.50 -0.60 -4.06
C ASP A 212 -22.47 0.59 -4.06
N ASP A 213 -23.78 0.27 -4.11
CA ASP A 213 -24.88 1.24 -4.18
C ASP A 213 -24.89 2.28 -3.04
N ASN A 214 -24.22 2.04 -1.91
CA ASN A 214 -24.14 3.02 -0.83
C ASN A 214 -23.34 4.26 -1.25
N PHE A 215 -22.48 4.15 -2.26
CA PHE A 215 -21.64 5.24 -2.79
C PHE A 215 -22.26 5.97 -3.98
N LYS A 216 -23.54 5.70 -4.30
CA LYS A 216 -24.22 6.34 -5.41
C LYS A 216 -24.21 7.86 -5.31
N GLY A 217 -23.78 8.53 -6.38
CA GLY A 217 -23.62 9.98 -6.47
C GLY A 217 -22.45 10.55 -5.67
N GLU A 218 -21.55 9.71 -5.14
CA GLU A 218 -20.35 10.14 -4.42
C GLU A 218 -19.10 9.95 -5.29
N TYR A 219 -18.20 10.92 -5.25
CA TYR A 219 -16.92 10.90 -5.95
C TYR A 219 -15.77 10.96 -4.94
N LEU A 220 -14.54 10.69 -5.41
CA LEU A 220 -13.38 10.58 -4.54
C LEU A 220 -12.93 11.92 -3.94
N ASP A 221 -13.31 13.04 -4.54
CA ASP A 221 -13.08 14.39 -4.01
C ASP A 221 -13.76 14.64 -2.67
N LYS A 222 -14.87 13.94 -2.37
CA LYS A 222 -15.49 13.91 -1.03
C LYS A 222 -14.55 13.31 0.04
N TYR A 223 -13.64 12.44 -0.37
CA TYR A 223 -12.80 11.62 0.52
C TYR A 223 -11.31 11.97 0.45
N THR A 224 -10.94 13.00 -0.32
CA THR A 224 -9.54 13.39 -0.54
C THR A 224 -9.34 14.91 -0.49
N LEU A 225 -8.22 15.36 0.06
CA LEU A 225 -7.90 16.77 0.23
C LEU A 225 -7.39 17.42 -1.07
N ARG A 226 -7.83 18.66 -1.34
CA ARG A 226 -7.36 19.46 -2.48
C ARG A 226 -5.97 20.06 -2.28
N GLU A 227 -5.54 20.17 -1.03
CA GLU A 227 -4.19 20.55 -0.63
C GLU A 227 -3.62 19.41 0.24
N PRO A 228 -2.35 19.04 0.08
CA PRO A 228 -1.75 18.02 0.93
C PRO A 228 -1.66 18.53 2.37
N THR A 229 -1.81 17.63 3.33
CA THR A 229 -1.45 17.91 4.72
C THR A 229 -0.01 18.42 4.78
N GLU A 230 0.23 19.56 5.45
CA GLU A 230 1.52 20.27 5.36
C GLU A 230 2.70 19.45 5.90
N ARG A 231 2.48 18.75 7.02
CA ARG A 231 3.47 17.89 7.66
C ARG A 231 2.81 16.63 8.17
N MET A 232 3.50 15.50 8.09
CA MET A 232 3.01 14.23 8.60
C MET A 232 4.07 13.51 9.42
N PRO A 233 3.70 12.85 10.53
CA PRO A 233 4.64 12.02 11.27
C PRO A 233 5.15 10.84 10.45
N LEU A 234 6.40 10.47 10.68
CA LEU A 234 7.09 9.37 10.01
C LEU A 234 7.27 8.20 10.96
N TYR A 235 6.67 7.05 10.65
CA TYR A 235 6.98 5.79 11.30
C TYR A 235 8.38 5.32 10.89
N HIS A 236 9.24 5.16 11.90
CA HIS A 236 10.51 4.46 11.80
C HIS A 236 10.33 2.98 12.10
N LEU A 237 10.79 2.12 11.21
CA LEU A 237 10.70 0.68 11.42
C LEU A 237 11.75 0.22 12.44
N ILE A 238 11.35 -0.63 13.38
CA ILE A 238 12.24 -1.38 14.26
C ILE A 238 12.12 -2.85 13.89
N GLY A 239 12.89 -3.24 12.88
CA GLY A 239 12.96 -4.59 12.33
C GLY A 239 13.54 -5.61 13.30
N ALA A 240 13.28 -6.89 13.07
CA ALA A 240 13.69 -7.97 13.96
C ALA A 240 15.21 -8.07 14.17
N MET A 241 16.00 -7.58 13.20
CA MET A 241 17.47 -7.60 13.22
C MET A 241 18.08 -6.22 13.54
N ASP A 242 17.25 -5.19 13.73
CA ASP A 242 17.75 -3.83 13.96
C ASP A 242 18.37 -3.73 15.36
N PRO A 243 19.58 -3.15 15.48
CA PRO A 243 20.22 -2.92 16.76
C PRO A 243 19.39 -1.98 17.64
N LEU A 244 19.05 -2.42 18.85
CA LEU A 244 18.42 -1.54 19.84
C LEU A 244 19.48 -0.74 20.60
N THR A 245 20.64 -1.36 20.86
CA THR A 245 21.76 -0.81 21.61
C THR A 245 23.10 -1.13 20.93
N ASP A 246 24.18 -0.50 21.40
CA ASP A 246 25.54 -0.81 20.95
C ASP A 246 25.94 -2.28 21.11
N GLY A 247 25.37 -2.97 22.10
CA GLY A 247 25.64 -4.38 22.34
C GLY A 247 25.12 -5.32 21.24
N ASP A 248 24.15 -4.85 20.45
CA ASP A 248 23.59 -5.59 19.33
C ASP A 248 24.45 -5.45 18.05
N ILE A 249 25.41 -4.51 18.04
CA ILE A 249 26.27 -4.24 16.89
C ILE A 249 27.57 -5.05 16.97
N SER A 250 27.69 -6.06 16.11
CA SER A 250 28.95 -6.81 15.96
C SER A 250 30.05 -5.99 15.26
N LYS A 251 29.67 -5.21 14.24
CA LYS A 251 30.56 -4.31 13.50
C LYS A 251 29.77 -3.13 12.96
N ARG A 252 30.17 -1.92 13.35
CA ARG A 252 29.59 -0.67 12.84
C ARG A 252 29.87 -0.46 11.35
N ILE A 253 28.87 0.05 10.64
CA ILE A 253 28.92 0.41 9.22
C ILE A 253 29.71 1.72 9.05
N ASN A 254 29.51 2.69 9.96
CA ASN A 254 30.17 4.00 9.94
C ASN A 254 30.05 4.77 8.61
N ASP A 255 28.87 4.73 7.97
CA ASP A 255 28.58 5.45 6.72
C ASP A 255 27.93 6.83 6.94
N GLY A 256 27.89 7.29 8.19
CA GLY A 256 27.33 8.58 8.59
C GLY A 256 25.84 8.55 8.94
N LEU A 257 25.17 7.39 8.82
CA LEU A 257 23.80 7.20 9.30
C LEU A 257 23.78 6.49 10.67
N PRO A 258 22.75 6.73 11.50
CA PRO A 258 22.56 6.01 12.75
C PRO A 258 22.50 4.48 12.58
N GLU A 259 22.85 3.77 13.64
CA GLU A 259 22.91 2.29 13.66
C GLU A 259 22.11 1.68 14.82
N THR A 260 21.90 2.41 15.93
CA THR A 260 21.03 1.97 17.03
C THR A 260 19.72 2.75 17.09
N LEU A 261 18.71 2.17 17.74
CA LEU A 261 17.42 2.83 17.96
C LEU A 261 17.57 4.22 18.62
N SER A 262 18.40 4.35 19.66
CA SER A 262 18.59 5.64 20.35
C SER A 262 19.27 6.67 19.45
N GLU A 263 20.24 6.26 18.63
CA GLU A 263 20.87 7.15 17.65
C GLU A 263 19.84 7.64 16.61
N TRP A 264 18.97 6.77 16.10
CA TRP A 264 17.90 7.14 15.17
C TRP A 264 16.90 8.12 15.80
N ILE A 265 16.46 7.87 17.05
CA ILE A 265 15.52 8.75 17.77
C ILE A 265 16.10 10.16 17.93
N ILE A 266 17.40 10.26 18.22
CA ILE A 266 18.08 11.54 18.42
C ILE A 266 18.32 12.25 17.09
N ALA A 267 18.85 11.54 16.09
CA ALA A 267 19.25 12.13 14.81
C ALA A 267 18.04 12.66 14.02
N ASP A 268 16.97 11.86 13.93
CA ASP A 268 15.83 12.18 13.07
C ASP A 268 14.67 12.80 13.85
N GLY A 269 14.79 13.00 15.17
CA GLY A 269 13.71 13.57 15.96
C GLY A 269 12.45 12.68 16.01
N LEU A 270 12.59 11.36 15.89
CA LEU A 270 11.48 10.41 15.76
C LEU A 270 10.48 10.47 16.92
N THR A 271 9.20 10.36 16.59
CA THR A 271 8.08 10.26 17.55
C THR A 271 7.13 9.11 17.24
N HIS A 272 7.31 8.42 16.10
CA HIS A 272 6.45 7.32 15.68
C HIS A 272 7.34 6.13 15.32
N LEU A 273 7.20 5.01 16.04
CA LEU A 273 8.03 3.82 15.86
C LEU A 273 7.16 2.59 15.56
N LYS A 274 7.47 1.87 14.49
CA LYS A 274 6.78 0.63 14.10
C LYS A 274 7.59 -0.57 14.58
N ILE A 275 7.07 -1.31 15.54
CA ILE A 275 7.72 -2.46 16.16
C ILE A 275 7.29 -3.73 15.42
N LYS A 276 8.23 -4.38 14.74
CA LYS A 276 8.01 -5.74 14.22
C LYS A 276 8.08 -6.74 15.36
N LEU A 277 7.08 -7.61 15.45
CA LEU A 277 6.94 -8.67 16.43
C LEU A 277 7.03 -10.04 15.74
N ASN A 278 7.25 -11.08 16.54
CA ASN A 278 7.40 -12.44 16.07
C ASN A 278 6.03 -13.12 15.88
N GLY A 279 5.09 -12.95 16.81
CA GLY A 279 3.76 -13.55 16.80
C GLY A 279 3.70 -15.01 17.26
N GLU A 280 4.85 -15.66 17.43
CA GLU A 280 4.95 -17.08 17.81
C GLU A 280 5.50 -17.28 19.23
N ASN A 281 5.99 -16.22 19.90
CA ASN A 281 6.54 -16.31 21.26
C ASN A 281 6.15 -15.10 22.12
N ILE A 282 5.16 -15.32 22.99
CA ILE A 282 4.55 -14.24 23.78
C ILE A 282 5.53 -13.54 24.72
N ASP A 283 6.46 -14.29 25.33
CA ASP A 283 7.46 -13.71 26.22
C ASP A 283 8.46 -12.85 25.45
N ALA A 284 8.87 -13.30 24.26
CA ALA A 284 9.78 -12.56 23.39
C ALA A 284 9.14 -11.26 22.89
N ASP A 285 7.87 -11.29 22.47
CA ASP A 285 7.17 -10.12 21.93
C ASP A 285 6.89 -9.07 23.01
N VAL A 286 6.42 -9.50 24.19
CA VAL A 286 6.24 -8.58 25.34
C VAL A 286 7.59 -7.99 25.75
N SER A 287 8.63 -8.82 25.92
CA SER A 287 9.96 -8.33 26.32
C SER A 287 10.54 -7.34 25.31
N ARG A 288 10.31 -7.56 24.01
CA ARG A 288 10.75 -6.66 22.95
C ARG A 288 10.11 -5.28 23.05
N VAL A 289 8.80 -5.21 23.26
CA VAL A 289 8.10 -3.92 23.44
C VAL A 289 8.60 -3.20 24.70
N LEU A 290 8.78 -3.90 25.81
CA LEU A 290 9.29 -3.30 27.05
C LEU A 290 10.73 -2.78 26.91
N ALA A 291 11.59 -3.50 26.20
CA ALA A 291 12.95 -3.07 25.91
C ALA A 291 12.97 -1.80 25.04
N ILE A 292 12.16 -1.80 23.96
CA ILE A 292 12.01 -0.63 23.08
C ILE A 292 11.44 0.56 23.84
N GLU A 293 10.43 0.36 24.70
CA GLU A 293 9.89 1.44 25.54
C GLU A 293 10.95 2.06 26.42
N LYS A 294 11.76 1.24 27.12
CA LYS A 294 12.81 1.74 28.00
C LYS A 294 13.81 2.61 27.23
N ILE A 295 14.34 2.09 26.11
CA ILE A 295 15.33 2.79 25.28
C ILE A 295 14.73 4.07 24.69
N SER A 296 13.50 3.98 24.17
CA SER A 296 12.82 5.14 23.60
C SER A 296 12.55 6.20 24.67
N ALA A 297 12.07 5.83 25.85
CA ALA A 297 11.81 6.78 26.93
C ALA A 297 13.08 7.51 27.38
N GLU A 298 14.20 6.81 27.50
CA GLU A 298 15.50 7.41 27.84
C GLU A 298 15.95 8.39 26.73
N ALA A 299 15.88 7.98 25.46
CA ALA A 299 16.25 8.82 24.32
C ALA A 299 15.34 10.05 24.18
N GLN A 300 14.02 9.89 24.35
CA GLN A 300 13.04 10.97 24.27
C GLN A 300 13.22 11.97 25.43
N ALA A 301 13.48 11.48 26.65
CA ALA A 301 13.80 12.33 27.78
C ALA A 301 15.05 13.20 27.53
N ALA A 302 16.09 12.63 26.90
CA ALA A 302 17.33 13.35 26.60
C ALA A 302 17.13 14.55 25.64
N ARG A 303 16.10 14.50 24.79
CA ARG A 303 15.71 15.59 23.87
C ARG A 303 14.48 16.38 24.35
N GLY A 304 13.99 16.13 25.56
CA GLY A 304 12.83 16.82 26.13
C GLY A 304 11.49 16.53 25.43
N CYS A 305 11.37 15.40 24.72
CA CYS A 305 10.13 14.97 24.09
C CYS A 305 9.29 14.15 25.06
N THR A 306 8.03 14.55 25.26
CA THR A 306 7.11 13.92 26.21
C THR A 306 6.03 13.06 25.56
N GLU A 307 5.92 13.11 24.23
CA GLU A 307 4.85 12.44 23.48
C GLU A 307 5.41 11.73 22.24
N TRP A 308 5.13 10.43 22.13
CA TRP A 308 5.50 9.57 21.02
C TRP A 308 4.63 8.32 21.00
N PHE A 309 4.59 7.61 19.88
CA PHE A 309 3.66 6.53 19.58
C PHE A 309 4.36 5.30 19.03
N TYR A 310 3.74 4.15 19.27
CA TYR A 310 4.11 2.87 18.68
C TYR A 310 3.01 2.35 17.78
N SER A 311 3.39 1.67 16.71
CA SER A 311 2.57 0.62 16.12
C SER A 311 3.26 -0.71 16.32
N THR A 312 2.48 -1.79 16.39
CA THR A 312 3.02 -3.15 16.51
C THR A 312 2.50 -4.00 15.38
N ASP A 313 3.37 -4.74 14.72
CA ASP A 313 3.03 -5.53 13.54
C ASP A 313 3.57 -6.95 13.70
N PHE A 314 2.68 -7.93 13.63
CA PHE A 314 3.01 -9.36 13.76
C PHE A 314 3.21 -10.06 12.41
N ASN A 315 2.92 -9.40 11.29
CA ASN A 315 2.98 -9.96 9.94
C ASN A 315 2.37 -11.37 9.84
N GLU A 316 1.12 -11.47 10.29
CA GLU A 316 0.26 -12.66 10.18
C GLU A 316 0.63 -13.86 11.06
N LYS A 317 1.57 -13.68 12.00
CA LYS A 317 2.16 -14.80 12.73
C LYS A 317 1.43 -15.26 13.98
N CYS A 318 0.52 -14.47 14.54
CA CYS A 318 -0.28 -14.92 15.67
C CYS A 318 -1.15 -16.09 15.23
N GLU A 319 -1.16 -17.14 16.05
CA GLU A 319 -2.01 -18.32 15.82
C GLU A 319 -3.50 -17.95 15.84
N ASN A 320 -3.90 -17.08 16.76
CA ASN A 320 -5.29 -16.69 16.99
C ASN A 320 -5.43 -15.35 17.75
N VAL A 321 -6.67 -14.92 17.98
CA VAL A 321 -6.98 -13.69 18.71
C VAL A 321 -6.59 -13.77 20.20
N GLU A 322 -6.61 -14.94 20.82
CA GLU A 322 -6.21 -15.12 22.23
C GLU A 322 -4.76 -14.71 22.46
N TYR A 323 -3.88 -15.02 21.50
CA TYR A 323 -2.49 -14.54 21.52
C TYR A 323 -2.42 -13.01 21.59
N VAL A 324 -3.17 -12.34 20.71
CA VAL A 324 -3.21 -10.87 20.62
C VAL A 324 -3.72 -10.27 21.94
N LEU A 325 -4.80 -10.83 22.49
CA LEU A 325 -5.37 -10.38 23.75
C LEU A 325 -4.40 -10.56 24.93
N GLU A 326 -3.67 -11.67 24.99
CA GLU A 326 -2.66 -11.90 26.01
C GLU A 326 -1.51 -10.91 25.87
N PHE A 327 -1.03 -10.67 24.65
CA PHE A 327 0.01 -9.67 24.38
C PHE A 327 -0.40 -8.28 24.88
N ILE A 328 -1.59 -7.80 24.52
CA ILE A 328 -2.10 -6.49 24.95
C ILE A 328 -2.15 -6.41 26.48
N LYS A 329 -2.74 -7.42 27.14
CA LYS A 329 -2.91 -7.44 28.59
C LYS A 329 -1.57 -7.45 29.33
N ARG A 330 -0.60 -8.22 28.83
CA ARG A 330 0.74 -8.28 29.44
C ARG A 330 1.50 -6.98 29.28
N VAL A 331 1.51 -6.39 28.08
CA VAL A 331 2.13 -5.07 27.88
C VAL A 331 1.47 -4.04 28.79
N GLN A 332 0.14 -4.00 28.88
CA GLN A 332 -0.59 -3.08 29.77
C GLN A 332 -0.23 -3.27 31.25
N LYS A 333 -0.10 -4.53 31.70
CA LYS A 333 0.24 -4.85 33.09
C LYS A 333 1.69 -4.49 33.43
N GLU A 334 2.63 -4.81 32.53
CA GLU A 334 4.07 -4.67 32.78
C GLU A 334 4.57 -3.24 32.52
N SER A 335 3.98 -2.54 31.54
CA SER A 335 4.21 -1.12 31.28
C SER A 335 2.94 -0.43 30.76
N PRO A 336 2.13 0.17 31.64
CA PRO A 336 0.96 0.95 31.24
C PRO A 336 1.32 2.04 30.22
N ALA A 337 2.49 2.66 30.39
CA ALA A 337 2.98 3.70 29.49
C ALA A 337 3.28 3.15 28.08
N ALA A 338 3.85 1.95 27.94
CA ALA A 338 4.03 1.32 26.63
C ALA A 338 2.67 1.00 25.97
N TYR A 339 1.73 0.45 26.75
CA TYR A 339 0.38 0.18 26.27
C TYR A 339 -0.32 1.45 25.77
N ASP A 340 -0.26 2.55 26.53
CA ASP A 340 -0.89 3.82 26.15
C ASP A 340 -0.32 4.35 24.83
N ARG A 341 0.99 4.15 24.58
CA ARG A 341 1.66 4.57 23.34
C ARG A 341 1.38 3.70 22.13
N ILE A 342 0.96 2.44 22.30
CA ILE A 342 0.53 1.61 21.17
C ILE A 342 -0.73 2.25 20.56
N GLN A 343 -0.59 2.79 19.36
CA GLN A 343 -1.66 3.44 18.61
C GLN A 343 -2.53 2.42 17.88
N TYR A 344 -1.92 1.36 17.33
CA TYR A 344 -2.63 0.26 16.66
C TYR A 344 -1.78 -1.02 16.57
N ILE A 345 -2.47 -2.13 16.30
CA ILE A 345 -1.89 -3.46 16.07
C ILE A 345 -2.19 -3.87 14.62
N GLU A 346 -1.16 -4.16 13.84
CA GLU A 346 -1.22 -4.47 12.41
C GLU A 346 -1.18 -5.97 12.16
N GLN A 347 -2.08 -6.44 11.28
CA GLN A 347 -2.21 -7.79 10.75
C GLN A 347 -1.70 -8.90 11.71
N PRO A 348 -2.41 -9.15 12.83
CA PRO A 348 -1.96 -10.13 13.81
C PRO A 348 -1.90 -11.55 13.23
N THR A 349 -2.94 -11.96 12.50
CA THR A 349 -3.16 -13.35 12.06
C THR A 349 -3.11 -13.48 10.53
N SER A 350 -3.14 -14.72 10.04
CA SER A 350 -3.12 -15.10 8.62
C SER A 350 -3.85 -14.14 7.68
N ARG A 351 -3.24 -13.83 6.52
CA ARG A 351 -3.89 -13.05 5.46
C ARG A 351 -5.14 -13.71 4.86
N ASP A 352 -5.25 -15.04 4.92
CA ASP A 352 -6.41 -15.76 4.38
C ASP A 352 -7.58 -15.74 5.38
N LEU A 353 -8.33 -14.64 5.34
CA LEU A 353 -9.48 -14.42 6.22
C LEU A 353 -10.58 -15.47 6.01
N LYS A 354 -10.80 -15.92 4.77
CA LYS A 354 -11.84 -16.89 4.42
C LYS A 354 -11.53 -18.28 4.96
N ALA A 355 -10.24 -18.68 4.96
CA ALA A 355 -9.80 -19.94 5.55
C ALA A 355 -9.75 -19.90 7.09
N ASN A 356 -9.72 -18.71 7.70
CA ASN A 356 -9.57 -18.53 9.14
C ASN A 356 -10.70 -17.68 9.77
N PRO A 357 -11.99 -18.06 9.58
CA PRO A 357 -13.12 -17.22 10.01
C PRO A 357 -13.23 -17.06 11.54
N ASP A 358 -12.61 -17.96 12.31
CA ASP A 358 -12.63 -17.94 13.77
C ASP A 358 -11.70 -16.87 14.39
N ASN A 359 -10.77 -16.32 13.60
CA ASN A 359 -9.87 -15.23 14.03
C ASN A 359 -10.60 -13.88 14.04
N LYS A 360 -11.61 -13.76 14.90
CA LYS A 360 -12.44 -12.55 15.08
C LYS A 360 -11.75 -11.55 16.01
N MET A 361 -11.45 -10.35 15.51
CA MET A 361 -10.71 -9.28 16.18
C MET A 361 -11.55 -8.37 17.08
N HIS A 362 -12.88 -8.57 17.15
CA HIS A 362 -13.81 -7.70 17.90
C HIS A 362 -13.38 -7.41 19.35
N GLU A 363 -12.94 -8.42 20.10
CA GLU A 363 -12.51 -8.22 21.49
C GLU A 363 -11.16 -7.49 21.59
N ALA A 364 -10.25 -7.72 20.65
CA ALA A 364 -8.98 -7.00 20.59
C ALA A 364 -9.21 -5.52 20.20
N ALA A 365 -10.10 -5.27 19.25
CA ALA A 365 -10.48 -3.94 18.76
C ALA A 365 -11.09 -3.04 19.85
N LYS A 366 -11.68 -3.62 20.91
CA LYS A 366 -12.13 -2.86 22.09
C LYS A 366 -10.99 -2.27 22.92
N LEU A 367 -9.79 -2.85 22.81
CA LEU A 367 -8.62 -2.43 23.60
C LEU A 367 -7.73 -1.48 22.81
N LYS A 368 -7.48 -1.78 21.53
CA LYS A 368 -6.67 -0.99 20.60
C LYS A 368 -7.17 -1.20 19.17
N PRO A 369 -7.04 -0.22 18.26
CA PRO A 369 -7.33 -0.44 16.85
C PRO A 369 -6.56 -1.63 16.30
N VAL A 370 -7.26 -2.53 15.61
CA VAL A 370 -6.66 -3.66 14.88
C VAL A 370 -6.77 -3.36 13.39
N VAL A 371 -5.61 -3.26 12.74
CA VAL A 371 -5.45 -2.78 11.37
C VAL A 371 -5.20 -3.96 10.45
N ILE A 372 -5.98 -4.05 9.38
CA ILE A 372 -5.76 -5.01 8.31
C ILE A 372 -4.74 -4.48 7.30
N ASP A 373 -3.78 -5.32 6.90
CA ASP A 373 -2.76 -5.04 5.89
C ASP A 373 -2.75 -6.13 4.80
N GLU A 374 -2.06 -7.25 4.99
CA GLU A 374 -1.81 -8.24 3.94
C GLU A 374 -3.06 -8.87 3.33
N SER A 375 -4.17 -8.94 4.08
CA SER A 375 -5.47 -9.39 3.56
C SER A 375 -6.18 -8.35 2.71
N LEU A 376 -5.86 -7.07 2.88
CA LEU A 376 -6.57 -5.96 2.25
C LEU A 376 -6.06 -5.79 0.82
N VAL A 377 -6.73 -6.46 -0.11
CA VAL A 377 -6.39 -6.49 -1.54
C VAL A 377 -7.47 -5.89 -2.43
N ASP A 378 -8.70 -5.75 -1.91
CA ASP A 378 -9.85 -5.25 -2.66
C ASP A 378 -11.00 -4.81 -1.72
N TYR A 379 -12.11 -4.36 -2.28
CA TYR A 379 -13.28 -3.96 -1.50
C TYR A 379 -13.94 -5.14 -0.75
N GLU A 380 -13.95 -6.35 -1.32
CA GLU A 380 -14.55 -7.52 -0.67
C GLU A 380 -13.78 -7.91 0.60
N SER A 381 -12.45 -7.89 0.54
CA SER A 381 -11.58 -8.13 1.70
C SER A 381 -11.72 -7.05 2.76
N LEU A 382 -11.99 -5.79 2.40
CA LEU A 382 -12.34 -4.75 3.37
C LEU A 382 -13.62 -5.10 4.15
N LEU A 383 -14.70 -5.42 3.43
CA LEU A 383 -15.98 -5.77 4.05
C LEU A 383 -15.86 -7.00 4.95
N LEU A 384 -15.12 -8.02 4.50
CA LEU A 384 -14.85 -9.21 5.31
C LEU A 384 -14.01 -8.87 6.56
N SER A 385 -13.00 -8.02 6.43
CA SER A 385 -12.18 -7.58 7.56
C SER A 385 -13.03 -6.87 8.62
N GLN A 386 -13.95 -6.01 8.20
CA GLN A 386 -14.90 -5.35 9.10
C GLN A 386 -15.82 -6.35 9.82
N GLU A 387 -16.37 -7.32 9.09
CA GLU A 387 -17.18 -8.39 9.67
C GLU A 387 -16.37 -9.18 10.72
N MET A 388 -15.08 -9.39 10.46
CA MET A 388 -14.16 -10.05 11.37
C MET A 388 -13.70 -9.16 12.53
N GLY A 389 -14.09 -7.88 12.58
CA GLY A 389 -13.81 -6.99 13.70
C GLY A 389 -12.49 -6.23 13.60
N TYR A 390 -11.85 -6.22 12.42
CA TYR A 390 -10.78 -5.27 12.15
C TYR A 390 -11.37 -3.86 12.13
N SER A 391 -10.74 -2.94 12.86
CA SER A 391 -11.24 -1.58 13.09
C SER A 391 -10.42 -0.52 12.36
N GLY A 392 -9.42 -0.91 11.57
CA GLY A 392 -8.58 -0.02 10.80
C GLY A 392 -7.99 -0.68 9.55
N VAL A 393 -7.43 0.14 8.67
CA VAL A 393 -6.84 -0.29 7.40
C VAL A 393 -5.45 0.32 7.21
N ALA A 394 -4.53 -0.48 6.69
CA ALA A 394 -3.23 -0.05 6.20
C ALA A 394 -3.32 0.16 4.68
N LEU A 395 -3.45 1.43 4.28
CA LEU A 395 -3.39 1.81 2.87
C LEU A 395 -1.94 1.78 2.40
N LYS A 396 -1.71 1.37 1.16
CA LYS A 396 -0.36 1.29 0.59
C LYS A 396 -0.37 1.63 -0.89
N ALA A 397 0.43 2.62 -1.28
CA ALA A 397 0.67 2.91 -2.69
C ALA A 397 1.17 1.69 -3.48
N CYS A 398 1.89 0.77 -2.82
CA CYS A 398 2.35 -0.48 -3.43
C CYS A 398 1.24 -1.49 -3.74
N LYS A 399 0.00 -1.29 -3.28
CA LYS A 399 -1.15 -2.11 -3.68
C LYS A 399 -1.96 -1.48 -4.81
N GLY A 400 -1.54 -0.30 -5.29
CA GLY A 400 -2.25 0.49 -6.29
C GLY A 400 -2.72 1.83 -5.72
N GLN A 401 -2.58 2.88 -6.53
CA GLN A 401 -3.15 4.21 -6.29
C GLN A 401 -4.67 4.14 -6.34
N THR A 402 -5.21 3.48 -7.38
CA THR A 402 -6.65 3.33 -7.63
C THR A 402 -7.34 2.62 -6.47
N ASP A 403 -6.87 1.43 -6.09
CA ASP A 403 -7.46 0.67 -5.00
C ASP A 403 -7.28 1.36 -3.65
N SER A 404 -6.13 2.01 -3.42
CA SER A 404 -5.93 2.78 -2.18
C SER A 404 -6.95 3.92 -2.03
N LEU A 405 -7.30 4.62 -3.11
CA LEU A 405 -8.32 5.68 -3.10
C LEU A 405 -9.71 5.12 -2.79
N PHE A 406 -10.09 4.01 -3.41
CA PHE A 406 -11.37 3.33 -3.16
C PHE A 406 -11.48 2.82 -1.73
N LEU A 407 -10.44 2.14 -1.24
CA LEU A 407 -10.38 1.62 0.13
C LEU A 407 -10.36 2.74 1.17
N ALA A 408 -9.69 3.87 0.88
CA ALA A 408 -9.73 5.04 1.74
C ALA A 408 -11.14 5.64 1.87
N ALA A 409 -11.86 5.77 0.75
CA ALA A 409 -13.24 6.26 0.77
C ALA A 409 -14.15 5.33 1.59
N ALA A 410 -14.03 4.02 1.37
CA ALA A 410 -14.81 3.03 2.09
C ALA A 410 -14.49 2.97 3.58
N ALA A 411 -13.21 3.01 3.95
CA ALA A 411 -12.77 3.02 5.34
C ALA A 411 -13.20 4.30 6.08
N GLN A 412 -13.11 5.48 5.43
CA GLN A 412 -13.61 6.75 5.98
C GLN A 412 -15.11 6.71 6.24
N LYS A 413 -15.90 6.23 5.26
CA LYS A 413 -17.36 6.13 5.39
C LYS A 413 -17.79 5.21 6.54
N ASN A 414 -16.99 4.19 6.82
CA ASN A 414 -17.19 3.27 7.92
C ASN A 414 -16.46 3.67 9.22
N ASN A 415 -15.90 4.88 9.29
CA ASN A 415 -15.20 5.42 10.47
C ASN A 415 -14.07 4.52 10.99
N MET A 416 -13.35 3.87 10.07
CA MET A 416 -12.21 3.02 10.42
C MET A 416 -10.95 3.87 10.68
N PHE A 417 -10.05 3.34 11.52
CA PHE A 417 -8.72 3.91 11.70
C PHE A 417 -7.92 3.80 10.39
N LEU A 418 -7.16 4.85 10.04
CA LEU A 418 -6.41 4.93 8.80
C LEU A 418 -4.92 5.15 9.07
N CYS A 419 -4.07 4.36 8.41
CA CYS A 419 -2.64 4.63 8.31
C CYS A 419 -2.16 4.36 6.88
N VAL A 420 -1.03 4.98 6.51
CA VAL A 420 -0.31 4.62 5.28
C VAL A 420 0.98 3.91 5.64
N GLN A 421 1.15 2.71 5.11
CA GLN A 421 2.35 1.89 5.30
C GLN A 421 3.12 1.79 3.98
N ASP A 422 4.39 1.40 4.03
CA ASP A 422 5.25 1.28 2.85
C ASP A 422 5.65 -0.16 2.55
N LEU A 423 6.43 -0.32 1.47
CA LEU A 423 7.09 -1.58 1.08
C LEU A 423 8.60 -1.34 0.97
N THR A 424 9.16 -0.66 1.98
CA THR A 424 10.55 -0.16 1.94
C THR A 424 10.80 0.68 0.71
N CYS A 425 10.02 1.75 0.59
CA CYS A 425 9.99 2.61 -0.59
C CYS A 425 11.11 3.67 -0.53
N PRO A 426 12.07 3.70 -1.47
CA PRO A 426 13.01 4.82 -1.62
C PRO A 426 12.61 5.75 -2.76
N GLY A 427 13.15 6.98 -2.74
CA GLY A 427 13.07 7.93 -3.84
C GLY A 427 11.65 8.21 -4.30
N TYR A 428 11.38 7.95 -5.58
CA TYR A 428 10.07 8.20 -6.20
C TYR A 428 8.95 7.45 -5.47
N SER A 429 9.14 6.16 -5.18
CA SER A 429 8.12 5.33 -4.51
C SER A 429 7.73 5.88 -3.12
N PHE A 430 8.68 6.51 -2.42
CA PHE A 430 8.38 7.18 -1.14
C PHE A 430 7.58 8.47 -1.32
N LEU A 431 7.94 9.29 -2.32
CA LEU A 431 7.18 10.51 -2.64
C LEU A 431 5.74 10.17 -3.03
N HIS A 432 5.53 9.10 -3.80
CA HIS A 432 4.20 8.60 -4.15
C HIS A 432 3.41 8.19 -2.90
N SER A 433 3.99 7.33 -2.05
CA SER A 433 3.36 6.90 -0.79
C SER A 433 2.99 8.09 0.11
N ALA A 434 3.90 9.05 0.26
CA ALA A 434 3.68 10.23 1.07
C ALA A 434 2.64 11.20 0.47
N SER A 435 2.60 11.32 -0.86
CA SER A 435 1.59 12.12 -1.56
C SER A 435 0.19 11.55 -1.34
N LEU A 436 0.03 10.22 -1.47
CA LEU A 436 -1.22 9.52 -1.18
C LEU A 436 -1.68 9.77 0.26
N ALA A 437 -0.78 9.57 1.21
CA ALA A 437 -1.07 9.75 2.62
C ALA A 437 -1.49 11.19 2.97
N ALA A 438 -0.80 12.19 2.42
CA ALA A 438 -1.07 13.59 2.67
C ALA A 438 -2.43 14.06 2.13
N ARG A 439 -3.01 13.29 1.22
CA ARG A 439 -4.29 13.59 0.56
C ARG A 439 -5.48 12.88 1.19
N ILE A 440 -5.26 11.94 2.09
CA ILE A 440 -6.33 11.20 2.76
C ILE A 440 -6.54 11.78 4.17
N PRO A 441 -7.71 12.37 4.45
CA PRO A 441 -8.02 12.89 5.79
C PRO A 441 -7.94 11.79 6.85
N GLY A 442 -7.37 12.11 8.01
CA GLY A 442 -7.38 11.22 9.17
C GLY A 442 -6.26 10.17 9.21
N ILE A 443 -5.31 10.20 8.28
CA ILE A 443 -4.11 9.35 8.35
C ILE A 443 -3.26 9.72 9.56
N ALA A 444 -2.96 8.73 10.40
CA ALA A 444 -2.17 8.93 11.62
C ALA A 444 -0.71 9.31 11.34
N ALA A 445 -0.06 8.57 10.43
CA ALA A 445 1.34 8.74 10.05
C ALA A 445 1.66 7.94 8.78
N ILE A 446 2.86 8.17 8.22
CA ILE A 446 3.38 7.47 7.04
C ILE A 446 4.56 6.59 7.47
N GLU A 447 4.61 5.34 7.03
CA GLU A 447 5.85 4.55 7.11
C GLU A 447 6.83 4.94 6.01
N GLY A 448 8.11 5.11 6.35
CA GLY A 448 9.16 5.41 5.38
C GLY A 448 10.49 4.83 5.80
N ASN A 449 10.61 3.50 5.71
CA ASN A 449 11.79 2.77 6.18
C ASN A 449 12.87 2.63 5.08
N GLY A 450 12.58 3.01 3.83
CA GLY A 450 13.57 3.01 2.73
C GLY A 450 14.83 3.84 3.04
N ARG A 451 14.71 4.89 3.86
CA ARG A 451 15.87 5.67 4.36
C ARG A 451 16.81 4.86 5.28
N GLN A 452 16.30 3.80 5.92
CA GLN A 452 17.06 2.94 6.82
C GLN A 452 17.83 1.89 6.02
N TYR A 453 17.11 1.19 5.13
CA TYR A 453 17.61 -0.01 4.48
C TYR A 453 18.16 0.23 3.08
N CYS A 454 17.65 1.18 2.30
CA CYS A 454 18.08 1.42 0.93
C CYS A 454 18.11 2.92 0.55
N PRO A 455 18.86 3.77 1.28
CA PRO A 455 18.81 5.23 1.10
C PRO A 455 19.44 5.73 -0.22
N GLY A 456 20.06 4.86 -1.01
CA GLY A 456 20.76 5.22 -2.26
C GLY A 456 19.92 6.06 -3.22
N PRO A 457 18.73 5.59 -3.63
CA PRO A 457 17.85 6.32 -4.55
C PRO A 457 17.33 7.65 -4.01
N ASN A 458 17.33 7.87 -2.68
CA ASN A 458 16.87 9.13 -2.07
C ASN A 458 17.76 10.32 -2.45
N LYS A 459 19.04 10.11 -2.78
CA LYS A 459 20.03 11.19 -3.00
C LYS A 459 19.62 12.18 -4.10
N LYS A 460 19.00 11.71 -5.19
CA LYS A 460 18.52 12.56 -6.28
C LYS A 460 17.37 13.46 -5.78
N TRP A 461 16.44 12.86 -5.06
CA TRP A 461 15.21 13.50 -4.61
C TRP A 461 15.40 14.41 -3.39
N ALA A 462 16.35 14.12 -2.50
CA ALA A 462 16.66 14.94 -1.34
C ALA A 462 17.09 16.38 -1.69
N LYS A 463 17.58 16.61 -2.92
CA LYS A 463 17.89 17.97 -3.41
C LYS A 463 16.64 18.74 -3.84
N GLN A 464 15.65 18.05 -4.39
CA GLN A 464 14.43 18.66 -4.92
C GLN A 464 13.37 18.79 -3.81
N PHE A 465 13.29 17.79 -2.93
CA PHE A 465 12.33 17.68 -1.84
C PHE A 465 13.06 17.47 -0.49
N PRO A 466 13.90 18.43 -0.04
CA PRO A 466 14.67 18.25 1.20
C PRO A 466 13.78 18.00 2.42
N ALA A 467 12.59 18.59 2.46
CA ALA A 467 11.62 18.38 3.55
C ALA A 467 11.09 16.93 3.66
N MET A 468 11.25 16.13 2.61
CA MET A 468 10.86 14.71 2.60
C MET A 468 11.98 13.76 3.04
N PHE A 469 13.24 14.18 2.93
CA PHE A 469 14.38 13.27 3.10
C PHE A 469 15.38 13.71 4.20
N ASN A 470 15.37 14.99 4.60
CA ASN A 470 16.21 15.50 5.68
C ASN A 470 15.39 15.61 6.97
N ILE A 471 15.13 14.47 7.59
CA ILE A 471 14.26 14.36 8.77
C ILE A 471 15.03 14.86 10.00
N THR A 472 14.40 15.72 10.79
CA THR A 472 15.03 16.29 12.01
C THR A 472 14.07 16.40 13.20
N ASP A 473 12.77 16.26 12.98
CA ASP A 473 11.72 16.41 13.98
C ASP A 473 10.68 15.28 13.94
N GLY A 474 11.04 14.15 13.32
CA GLY A 474 10.17 12.98 13.21
C GLY A 474 9.03 13.13 12.21
N THR A 475 9.05 14.18 11.39
CA THR A 475 8.01 14.44 10.39
C THR A 475 8.60 14.66 8.99
N VAL A 476 7.78 14.37 7.98
CA VAL A 476 8.03 14.74 6.58
C VAL A 476 7.19 15.97 6.21
N GLY A 477 7.77 16.90 5.45
CA GLY A 477 7.09 18.11 4.99
C GLY A 477 6.31 17.88 3.70
N THR A 478 5.23 17.11 3.77
CA THR A 478 4.36 16.69 2.65
C THR A 478 3.67 17.85 1.92
N GLY A 479 3.62 19.05 2.51
CA GLY A 479 3.12 20.27 1.86
C GLY A 479 3.84 20.62 0.54
N THR A 480 5.06 20.13 0.35
CA THR A 480 5.80 20.29 -0.91
C THR A 480 5.27 19.43 -2.07
N LEU A 481 4.42 18.43 -1.79
CA LEU A 481 3.90 17.46 -2.77
C LEU A 481 2.59 17.96 -3.40
N ASN A 482 2.63 19.18 -3.94
CA ASN A 482 1.45 19.88 -4.48
C ASN A 482 1.57 20.26 -5.97
N GLY A 483 2.57 19.72 -6.68
CA GLY A 483 2.74 19.94 -8.11
C GLY A 483 1.67 19.28 -8.99
N ILE A 484 1.82 19.42 -10.29
CA ILE A 484 1.01 18.73 -11.30
C ILE A 484 1.26 17.21 -11.25
N GLY A 485 0.30 16.40 -11.71
CA GLY A 485 0.39 14.94 -11.64
C GLY A 485 0.25 14.46 -10.19
N LEU A 486 1.05 13.49 -9.77
CA LEU A 486 1.01 12.97 -8.40
C LEU A 486 1.57 13.94 -7.34
N GLY A 487 1.95 15.16 -7.71
CA GLY A 487 2.32 16.22 -6.77
C GLY A 487 3.79 16.59 -6.73
N PHE A 488 4.64 16.00 -7.57
CA PHE A 488 6.09 16.20 -7.52
C PHE A 488 6.80 16.05 -8.88
#